data_AF-A0AAN6PSH0-F1
#
_entry.id   AF-A0AAN6PSH0-F1
#
_cell.length_a   1.000
_cell.length_b   1.000
_cell.length_c   1.000
_cell.angle_alpha   90.00
_cell.angle_beta   90.00
_cell.angle_gamma   90.00
#
_symmetry.space_group_name_H-M   'P 1'
#
loop_
_entity.id
_entity.type
_entity.pdbx_description
1 polymer ?
#
loop_
_entity_poly.entity_id
_entity_poly.type
_entity_poly.pdbx_seq_one_letter_code
_entity_poly.pdbx_strand_id
1 'polypeptide(L)'
;MSSSIDPFTLLYRVATELSVALPNGRRRIARTKTFRQSTGGDFGSAPPAPTRNGCRDVVPSSPSPRAFLGQPLREPRPEGDDAARVLDGLVTVTMTATMKVLAPLMMASAATAHTIFTSLEVGGVNQGQGQGVRIPSYNGPIEDVTSNSMACNGPPNPTSPTSKVITVQAGQTVNAIWRYMLSSTGSAPNDVMDSTHKGPTIAYLKKVNDATSDSGIGGGWFKIQEDGYDGSVWGTTKVINGQGKHPITIPSCIAPGQYLLRAEMIALHGAGNYPGAQFYMECAQINVVGGSGSKTPTDTVSFPGAYKGTDPGVKLSIYWPPVTNYVIPGPKLFTC
;
A
#
# COMPACT_ATOMS: atom_id res chain seq x y z
N MET A 1 -5.21 28.84 67.10
CA MET A 1 -6.68 28.97 66.97
C MET A 1 -6.93 29.57 65.59
N SER A 2 -7.09 28.77 64.54
CA SER A 2 -8.30 28.04 64.10
C SER A 2 -9.12 28.84 63.09
N SER A 3 -8.98 28.49 61.82
CA SER A 3 -9.94 28.63 60.71
C SER A 3 -9.18 28.25 59.41
N SER A 4 -9.67 27.56 58.38
CA SER A 4 -10.90 26.80 58.08
C SER A 4 -10.70 26.20 56.67
N ILE A 5 -11.04 24.92 56.46
CA ILE A 5 -11.84 24.29 55.35
C ILE A 5 -11.45 24.69 53.89
N ASP A 6 -11.08 23.77 52.96
CA ASP A 6 -12.01 22.98 52.10
C ASP A 6 -11.25 21.89 51.26
N PRO A 7 -11.89 21.00 50.46
CA PRO A 7 -11.65 19.55 50.45
C PRO A 7 -11.39 19.02 49.01
N PHE A 8 -11.66 17.73 48.76
CA PHE A 8 -11.64 17.01 47.48
C PHE A 8 -10.30 16.47 46.97
N THR A 9 -9.96 15.25 47.43
CA THR A 9 -9.48 14.20 46.50
C THR A 9 -10.12 12.88 46.90
N LEU A 10 -11.29 12.63 46.31
CA LEU A 10 -12.03 11.38 46.44
C LEU A 10 -11.48 10.39 45.41
N LEU A 11 -10.56 9.51 45.82
CA LEU A 11 -10.15 8.36 45.01
C LEU A 11 -11.13 7.21 45.26
N TYR A 12 -12.13 7.09 44.39
CA TYR A 12 -12.94 5.88 44.27
C TYR A 12 -12.05 4.73 43.80
N ARG A 13 -11.80 3.76 44.69
CA ARG A 13 -11.42 2.40 44.30
C ARG A 13 -12.71 1.63 44.00
N VAL A 14 -12.98 1.34 42.73
CA VAL A 14 -13.82 0.22 42.36
C VAL A 14 -12.88 -0.91 41.95
N ALA A 15 -12.66 -1.85 42.87
CA ALA A 15 -12.09 -3.13 42.56
C ALA A 15 -13.23 -3.99 41.97
N THR A 16 -13.17 -4.27 40.67
CA THR A 16 -13.97 -5.34 40.09
C THR A 16 -13.20 -6.64 40.29
N GLU A 17 -13.70 -7.50 41.17
CA GLU A 17 -13.21 -8.87 41.33
C GLU A 17 -13.51 -9.67 40.06
N LEU A 18 -12.46 -10.10 39.35
CA LEU A 18 -12.58 -11.17 38.37
C LEU A 18 -12.32 -12.50 39.08
N SER A 19 -13.40 -13.21 39.43
CA SER A 19 -13.33 -14.58 39.91
C SER A 19 -12.87 -15.51 38.78
N VAL A 20 -11.70 -16.12 38.93
CA VAL A 20 -11.28 -17.26 38.10
C VAL A 20 -11.25 -18.49 39.01
N ALA A 21 -12.19 -19.40 38.79
CA ALA A 21 -12.20 -20.71 39.42
C ALA A 21 -11.14 -21.60 38.75
N LEU A 22 -10.18 -22.11 39.54
CA LEU A 22 -9.30 -23.21 39.16
C LEU A 22 -9.68 -24.46 39.96
N PRO A 23 -9.76 -25.64 39.34
CA PRO A 23 -10.05 -26.87 40.04
C PRO A 23 -8.82 -27.23 40.88
N ASN A 24 -9.04 -27.61 42.14
CA ASN A 24 -8.05 -28.06 43.13
C ASN A 24 -7.45 -27.00 44.07
N GLY A 25 -8.32 -26.25 44.76
CA GLY A 25 -8.30 -26.17 46.24
C GLY A 25 -7.01 -25.81 47.00
N ARG A 26 -6.01 -25.16 46.40
CA ARG A 26 -4.78 -24.74 47.11
C ARG A 26 -4.47 -23.26 46.87
N ARG A 27 -4.61 -22.44 47.93
CA ARG A 27 -4.19 -21.03 47.92
C ARG A 27 -2.68 -20.93 48.18
N ARG A 28 -1.92 -20.27 47.29
CA ARG A 28 -0.59 -19.73 47.59
C ARG A 28 -0.67 -18.20 47.70
N ILE A 29 -0.14 -17.67 48.80
CA ILE A 29 -0.02 -16.23 49.05
C ILE A 29 1.31 -15.77 48.42
N ALA A 30 1.24 -14.97 47.36
CA ALA A 30 2.42 -14.26 46.83
C ALA A 30 2.45 -12.85 47.44
N ARG A 31 3.47 -12.57 48.27
CA ARG A 31 3.76 -11.21 48.77
C ARG A 31 4.65 -10.50 47.73
N THR A 32 4.14 -9.46 47.10
CA THR A 32 4.95 -8.55 46.27
C THR A 32 5.50 -7.42 47.15
N LYS A 33 6.82 -7.27 47.20
CA LYS A 33 7.53 -6.16 47.85
C LYS A 33 7.35 -4.87 47.02
N THR A 34 6.90 -3.81 47.67
CA THR A 34 6.86 -2.45 47.11
C THR A 34 8.26 -1.84 47.20
N PHE A 35 8.81 -1.38 46.07
CA PHE A 35 10.02 -0.54 46.06
C PHE A 35 9.57 0.93 46.04
N ARG A 36 10.02 1.71 47.03
CA ARG A 36 9.80 3.16 47.15
C ARG A 36 11.08 3.82 46.62
N GLN A 37 10.98 4.71 45.65
CA GLN A 37 12.05 5.66 45.36
C GLN A 37 11.46 7.07 45.32
N SER A 38 12.07 7.95 46.10
CA SER A 38 11.65 9.30 46.42
C SER A 38 12.05 10.31 45.35
N THR A 39 11.21 11.33 45.23
CA THR A 39 11.35 12.55 44.42
C THR A 39 12.36 13.54 44.98
N GLY A 40 13.00 14.29 44.07
CA GLY A 40 13.68 15.58 44.25
C GLY A 40 14.44 15.84 42.93
N GLY A 41 14.25 16.90 42.15
CA GLY A 41 13.81 18.26 42.40
C GLY A 41 14.97 19.17 41.97
N ASP A 42 14.88 19.86 40.84
CA ASP A 42 15.13 21.31 40.75
C ASP A 42 14.97 21.91 39.36
N PHE A 43 14.41 23.12 39.36
CA PHE A 43 14.24 24.08 38.27
C PHE A 43 15.54 24.83 37.99
N GLY A 44 15.79 25.25 36.74
CA GLY A 44 16.80 26.26 36.46
C GLY A 44 17.16 26.50 34.99
N SER A 45 16.43 27.42 34.35
CA SER A 45 16.96 28.57 33.57
C SER A 45 17.84 28.37 32.32
N ALA A 46 17.31 28.78 31.16
CA ALA A 46 18.06 29.35 30.02
C ALA A 46 18.14 30.89 30.16
N PRO A 47 18.75 31.70 29.24
CA PRO A 47 19.77 31.52 28.18
C PRO A 47 20.96 32.53 28.41
N PRO A 48 21.83 32.99 27.45
CA PRO A 48 21.51 33.66 26.16
C PRO A 48 22.41 33.33 24.95
N ALA A 49 21.98 33.76 23.76
CA ALA A 49 22.77 33.90 22.53
C ALA A 49 23.45 35.27 22.42
N PRO A 50 24.56 35.38 21.68
CA PRO A 50 24.72 36.42 20.62
C PRO A 50 25.53 35.86 19.41
N THR A 51 25.64 36.39 18.19
CA THR A 51 25.31 37.67 17.51
C THR A 51 25.50 37.49 15.99
N ARG A 52 24.86 38.37 15.22
CA ARG A 52 24.96 38.63 13.77
C ARG A 52 26.38 39.01 13.28
N ASN A 53 26.65 38.68 12.02
CA ASN A 53 27.31 39.46 10.95
C ASN A 53 26.96 38.72 9.63
N GLY A 54 26.59 39.28 8.48
CA GLY A 54 26.67 40.63 7.93
C GLY A 54 27.19 40.51 6.48
N CYS A 55 26.54 41.21 5.54
CA CYS A 55 26.87 41.39 4.10
C CYS A 55 26.39 40.31 3.11
N ARG A 56 25.92 40.61 1.89
CA ARG A 56 25.61 41.87 1.17
C ARG A 56 24.82 41.50 -0.09
N ASP A 57 24.04 42.46 -0.57
CA ASP A 57 23.28 42.50 -1.82
C ASP A 57 24.10 42.20 -3.08
N VAL A 58 23.51 41.51 -4.06
CA VAL A 58 23.59 41.85 -5.50
C VAL A 58 22.35 41.32 -6.23
N VAL A 59 21.51 42.24 -6.70
CA VAL A 59 20.57 42.08 -7.84
C VAL A 59 21.30 42.63 -9.08
N PRO A 60 21.09 42.06 -10.28
CA PRO A 60 20.57 42.92 -11.35
C PRO A 60 19.52 42.25 -12.25
N SER A 61 18.39 42.93 -12.38
CA SER A 61 17.68 43.30 -13.62
C SER A 61 17.66 42.34 -14.83
N SER A 62 16.43 41.96 -15.21
CA SER A 62 16.00 41.60 -16.58
C SER A 62 16.42 42.63 -17.63
N PRO A 63 16.45 42.24 -18.92
CA PRO A 63 15.28 42.58 -19.74
C PRO A 63 14.87 41.50 -20.76
N SER A 64 13.57 41.41 -21.00
CA SER A 64 12.95 40.75 -22.17
C SER A 64 13.35 41.43 -23.48
N PRO A 65 13.18 40.75 -24.63
CA PRO A 65 12.49 41.45 -25.71
C PRO A 65 11.45 40.61 -26.47
N ARG A 66 10.31 41.28 -26.65
CA ARG A 66 9.53 41.43 -27.89
C ARG A 66 8.84 40.21 -28.52
N ALA A 67 7.51 40.28 -28.40
CA ALA A 67 6.52 39.77 -29.32
C ALA A 67 6.82 40.13 -30.79
N PHE A 68 6.59 39.17 -31.68
CA PHE A 68 6.42 39.39 -33.11
C PHE A 68 4.94 39.14 -33.46
N LEU A 69 4.30 40.21 -33.92
CA LEU A 69 3.02 40.21 -34.63
C LEU A 69 3.28 39.84 -36.10
N GLY A 70 2.54 38.87 -36.63
CA GLY A 70 2.53 38.51 -38.04
C GLY A 70 1.19 37.83 -38.39
N GLN A 71 0.46 38.47 -39.29
CA GLN A 71 -0.96 38.31 -39.65
C GLN A 71 -1.36 36.97 -40.34
N PRO A 72 -2.67 36.67 -40.44
CA PRO A 72 -3.19 35.40 -40.93
C PRO A 72 -3.29 35.36 -42.46
N LEU A 73 -3.06 34.19 -43.06
CA LEU A 73 -3.28 33.96 -44.49
C LEU A 73 -4.53 33.12 -44.74
N ARG A 74 -5.38 33.74 -45.56
CA ARG A 74 -6.59 33.32 -46.28
C ARG A 74 -6.77 31.84 -46.62
N GLU A 75 -8.02 31.45 -46.44
CA GLU A 75 -8.78 30.36 -47.07
C GLU A 75 -8.97 30.58 -48.59
N PRO A 76 -9.25 29.51 -49.35
CA PRO A 76 -10.33 29.60 -50.34
C PRO A 76 -11.33 28.45 -50.28
N ARG A 77 -12.61 28.83 -50.41
CA ARG A 77 -13.79 28.01 -50.78
C ARG A 77 -13.73 27.55 -52.24
N PRO A 78 -14.58 26.57 -52.58
CA PRO A 78 -15.59 26.78 -53.64
C PRO A 78 -17.00 26.39 -53.10
N GLU A 79 -18.07 27.19 -53.21
CA GLU A 79 -19.00 27.34 -54.37
C GLU A 79 -19.26 25.99 -55.07
N GLY A 80 -20.44 25.38 -55.12
CA GLY A 80 -21.82 25.88 -55.09
C GLY A 80 -22.47 25.40 -56.39
N ASP A 81 -23.57 24.63 -56.32
CA ASP A 81 -24.54 24.54 -57.42
C ASP A 81 -25.89 24.00 -56.92
N ASP A 82 -26.91 24.78 -57.25
CA ASP A 82 -28.34 24.60 -57.04
C ASP A 82 -28.93 23.48 -57.93
N ALA A 83 -30.07 22.91 -57.52
CA ALA A 83 -31.31 23.03 -58.31
C ALA A 83 -32.50 22.28 -57.70
N ALA A 84 -33.65 22.92 -57.87
CA ALA A 84 -34.95 22.65 -57.29
C ALA A 84 -35.75 21.49 -57.92
N ARG A 85 -36.67 20.95 -57.09
CA ARG A 85 -38.09 20.58 -57.35
C ARG A 85 -38.44 19.68 -58.55
N VAL A 86 -39.10 18.56 -58.25
CA VAL A 86 -40.35 18.12 -58.93
C VAL A 86 -41.32 17.47 -57.91
N LEU A 87 -42.61 17.71 -58.13
CA LEU A 87 -43.79 17.36 -57.35
C LEU A 87 -44.13 15.86 -57.28
N ASP A 88 -45.07 15.59 -56.36
CA ASP A 88 -46.21 14.66 -56.43
C ASP A 88 -46.17 13.40 -55.56
N GLY A 89 -47.27 13.21 -54.82
CA GLY A 89 -47.65 11.93 -54.23
C GLY A 89 -47.92 11.96 -52.72
N LEU A 90 -48.93 12.71 -52.29
CA LEU A 90 -49.52 12.54 -50.97
C LEU A 90 -50.29 11.19 -50.95
N VAL A 91 -49.72 10.15 -50.35
CA VAL A 91 -50.47 8.96 -49.91
C VAL A 91 -50.34 8.87 -48.40
N THR A 92 -51.46 9.18 -47.75
CA THR A 92 -51.67 9.01 -46.32
C THR A 92 -51.68 7.52 -45.99
N VAL A 93 -50.68 7.05 -45.24
CA VAL A 93 -50.78 5.79 -44.48
C VAL A 93 -50.51 6.12 -43.02
N THR A 94 -51.58 6.31 -42.26
CA THR A 94 -51.55 6.30 -40.80
C THR A 94 -51.18 4.89 -40.34
N MET A 95 -49.88 4.63 -40.17
CA MET A 95 -49.39 3.51 -39.39
C MET A 95 -49.16 3.97 -37.96
N THR A 96 -50.09 3.63 -37.06
CA THR A 96 -49.85 3.61 -35.62
C THR A 96 -48.86 2.48 -35.31
N ALA A 97 -47.59 2.71 -35.64
CA ALA A 97 -46.49 1.86 -35.23
C ALA A 97 -46.13 2.24 -33.78
N THR A 98 -46.59 1.43 -32.83
CA THR A 98 -46.03 1.43 -31.48
C THR A 98 -44.60 0.91 -31.57
N MET A 99 -43.64 1.80 -31.83
CA MET A 99 -42.21 1.53 -31.67
C MET A 99 -41.95 1.28 -30.18
N LYS A 100 -42.04 0.03 -29.76
CA LYS A 100 -41.38 -0.43 -28.54
C LYS A 100 -39.88 -0.34 -28.81
N VAL A 101 -39.30 0.79 -28.43
CA VAL A 101 -37.85 0.98 -28.36
C VAL A 101 -37.32 0.00 -27.30
N LEU A 102 -36.87 -1.17 -27.74
CA LEU A 102 -36.13 -2.09 -26.91
C LEU A 102 -34.72 -1.49 -26.76
N ALA A 103 -34.50 -0.68 -25.73
CA ALA A 103 -33.18 -0.16 -25.42
C ALA A 103 -32.26 -1.35 -25.08
N PRO A 104 -31.16 -1.58 -25.81
CA PRO A 104 -30.16 -2.55 -25.37
C PRO A 104 -29.51 -1.97 -24.12
N LEU A 105 -29.78 -2.60 -22.97
CA LEU A 105 -29.06 -2.35 -21.73
C LEU A 105 -27.60 -2.82 -21.95
N MET A 106 -26.75 -1.94 -22.48
CA MET A 106 -25.31 -2.11 -22.45
C MET A 106 -24.89 -2.11 -20.98
N MET A 107 -24.91 -3.27 -20.33
CA MET A 107 -24.24 -3.44 -19.04
C MET A 107 -22.75 -3.31 -19.30
N ALA A 108 -22.20 -2.12 -19.07
CA ALA A 108 -20.77 -1.92 -18.98
C ALA A 108 -20.26 -2.76 -17.81
N SER A 109 -19.69 -3.92 -18.12
CA SER A 109 -18.93 -4.69 -17.14
C SER A 109 -17.76 -3.83 -16.69
N ALA A 110 -17.81 -3.32 -15.47
CA ALA A 110 -16.66 -2.67 -14.85
C ALA A 110 -15.54 -3.72 -14.76
N ALA A 111 -14.52 -3.61 -15.61
CA ALA A 111 -13.36 -4.50 -15.57
C ALA A 111 -12.59 -4.25 -14.27
N THR A 112 -12.68 -5.20 -13.34
CA THR A 112 -12.06 -5.18 -12.01
C THR A 112 -10.58 -5.58 -12.08
N ALA A 113 -9.78 -4.84 -12.85
CA ALA A 113 -8.42 -5.26 -13.19
C ALA A 113 -7.43 -5.26 -12.00
N HIS A 114 -7.53 -4.25 -11.15
CA HIS A 114 -6.44 -3.77 -10.31
C HIS A 114 -6.56 -4.20 -8.82
N THR A 115 -5.63 -3.84 -7.94
CA THR A 115 -5.66 -4.31 -6.54
C THR A 115 -4.93 -3.38 -5.57
N ILE A 116 -5.23 -3.53 -4.28
CA ILE A 116 -4.59 -2.85 -3.14
C ILE A 116 -4.45 -3.85 -1.98
N PHE A 117 -3.29 -3.90 -1.33
CA PHE A 117 -3.15 -4.49 0.00
C PHE A 117 -3.72 -3.51 1.04
N THR A 118 -4.96 -3.76 1.46
CA THR A 118 -5.76 -2.77 2.19
C THR A 118 -5.68 -2.89 3.72
N SER A 119 -5.41 -4.09 4.22
CA SER A 119 -5.41 -4.39 5.66
C SER A 119 -4.58 -5.63 5.96
N LEU A 120 -4.02 -5.71 7.17
CA LEU A 120 -3.25 -6.85 7.64
C LEU A 120 -4.08 -7.66 8.64
N GLU A 121 -4.08 -8.98 8.52
CA GLU A 121 -4.66 -9.91 9.49
C GLU A 121 -3.53 -10.54 10.32
N VAL A 122 -3.65 -10.46 11.65
CA VAL A 122 -2.67 -11.00 12.61
C VAL A 122 -3.40 -11.86 13.63
N GLY A 123 -3.00 -13.12 13.78
CA GLY A 123 -3.66 -14.05 14.71
C GLY A 123 -5.14 -14.28 14.39
N GLY A 124 -5.52 -14.25 13.11
CA GLY A 124 -6.92 -14.38 12.67
C GLY A 124 -7.77 -13.12 12.86
N VAL A 125 -7.18 -12.00 13.30
CA VAL A 125 -7.88 -10.72 13.50
C VAL A 125 -7.42 -9.70 12.46
N ASN A 126 -8.33 -9.25 11.60
CA ASN A 126 -8.08 -8.15 10.68
C ASN A 126 -7.90 -6.84 11.47
N GLN A 127 -6.83 -6.10 11.17
CA GLN A 127 -6.47 -4.90 11.93
C GLN A 127 -7.26 -3.65 11.54
N GLY A 128 -8.09 -3.72 10.49
CA GLY A 128 -8.85 -2.63 9.91
C GLY A 128 -8.24 -2.10 8.61
N GLN A 129 -9.08 -1.61 7.70
CA GLN A 129 -8.64 -0.98 6.46
C GLN A 129 -7.80 0.28 6.74
N GLY A 130 -6.59 0.36 6.17
CA GLY A 130 -5.63 1.46 6.39
C GLY A 130 -5.09 1.57 7.81
N GLN A 131 -5.44 0.64 8.70
CA GLN A 131 -5.03 0.65 10.10
C GLN A 131 -3.68 -0.05 10.24
N GLY A 132 -2.60 0.74 10.16
CA GLY A 132 -1.23 0.23 10.15
C GLY A 132 -0.75 -0.22 8.77
N VAL A 133 -1.53 0.04 7.70
CA VAL A 133 -1.13 -0.16 6.30
C VAL A 133 -1.27 1.18 5.57
N ARG A 134 -0.23 1.59 4.84
CA ARG A 134 -0.21 2.83 4.06
C ARG A 134 -0.87 2.60 2.71
N ILE A 135 -2.16 2.90 2.62
CA ILE A 135 -2.98 2.56 1.46
C ILE A 135 -3.12 3.74 0.48
N PRO A 136 -3.06 3.53 -0.84
CA PRO A 136 -3.45 4.52 -1.83
C PRO A 136 -4.99 4.59 -1.96
N SER A 137 -5.50 5.69 -2.54
CA SER A 137 -6.92 5.80 -2.91
C SER A 137 -7.23 5.19 -4.27
N TYR A 138 -6.24 5.11 -5.16
CA TYR A 138 -6.33 4.54 -6.48
C TYR A 138 -5.53 3.23 -6.53
N ASN A 139 -6.07 2.23 -7.22
CA ASN A 139 -5.52 0.87 -7.30
C ASN A 139 -4.56 0.66 -8.49
N GLY A 140 -4.15 1.73 -9.19
CA GLY A 140 -3.20 1.65 -10.29
C GLY A 140 -1.83 1.07 -9.88
N PRO A 141 -1.10 0.45 -10.82
CA PRO A 141 0.23 -0.08 -10.53
C PRO A 141 1.27 1.04 -10.49
N ILE A 142 2.44 0.71 -9.97
CA ILE A 142 3.70 1.34 -10.34
C ILE A 142 4.34 0.48 -11.43
N GLU A 143 4.85 1.08 -12.50
CA GLU A 143 5.50 0.33 -13.62
C GLU A 143 6.99 0.68 -13.78
N ASP A 144 7.41 1.85 -13.29
CA ASP A 144 8.81 2.27 -13.29
C ASP A 144 9.54 1.75 -12.04
N VAL A 145 10.38 0.72 -12.22
CA VAL A 145 11.17 0.11 -11.13
C VAL A 145 12.27 1.03 -10.58
N THR A 146 12.56 2.15 -11.25
CA THR A 146 13.54 3.14 -10.80
C THR A 146 12.93 4.23 -9.93
N SER A 147 11.60 4.31 -9.85
CA SER A 147 10.88 5.28 -9.04
C SER A 147 10.97 4.99 -7.54
N ASN A 148 11.02 6.06 -6.74
CA ASN A 148 10.87 5.97 -5.28
C ASN A 148 9.55 5.32 -4.84
N SER A 149 8.51 5.42 -5.67
CA SER A 149 7.21 4.77 -5.42
C SER A 149 7.30 3.23 -5.39
N MET A 150 8.39 2.64 -5.89
CA MET A 150 8.60 1.18 -5.85
C MET A 150 8.78 0.63 -4.43
N ALA A 151 9.14 1.48 -3.46
CA ALA A 151 9.33 1.06 -2.08
C ALA A 151 8.00 0.74 -1.38
N CYS A 152 7.07 1.70 -1.31
CA CYS A 152 5.86 1.60 -0.50
C CYS A 152 4.64 2.23 -1.20
N ASN A 153 4.56 2.13 -2.53
CA ASN A 153 3.68 2.94 -3.37
C ASN A 153 4.03 4.44 -3.25
N GLY A 154 3.30 5.29 -3.98
CA GLY A 154 3.55 6.73 -4.03
C GLY A 154 3.12 7.32 -5.36
N PRO A 155 3.54 8.54 -5.70
CA PRO A 155 3.17 9.18 -6.96
C PRO A 155 3.32 8.23 -8.17
N PRO A 156 2.30 8.14 -9.06
CA PRO A 156 1.10 8.98 -9.12
C PRO A 156 -0.04 8.59 -8.16
N ASN A 157 0.13 7.55 -7.34
CA ASN A 157 -0.87 6.99 -6.43
C ASN A 157 -0.55 7.40 -4.97
N PRO A 158 -0.95 8.62 -4.52
CA PRO A 158 -0.62 9.07 -3.17
C PRO A 158 -1.20 8.12 -2.11
N THR A 159 -0.36 7.75 -1.14
CA THR A 159 -0.75 6.91 0.00
C THR A 159 -1.21 7.75 1.20
N SER A 160 -2.15 7.22 1.97
CA SER A 160 -2.57 7.82 3.24
C SER A 160 -1.64 7.40 4.39
N PRO A 161 -1.19 8.34 5.24
CA PRO A 161 -0.41 8.02 6.43
C PRO A 161 -1.27 7.32 7.49
N THR A 162 -0.62 6.57 8.39
CA THR A 162 -1.28 5.88 9.50
C THR A 162 -0.37 5.89 10.72
N SER A 163 -0.91 6.16 11.91
CA SER A 163 -0.13 6.21 13.16
C SER A 163 -0.06 4.86 13.88
N LYS A 164 -0.83 3.86 13.42
CA LYS A 164 -0.90 2.54 14.04
C LYS A 164 0.33 1.71 13.69
N VAL A 165 0.93 1.07 14.69
CA VAL A 165 1.97 0.04 14.51
C VAL A 165 1.43 -1.28 15.04
N ILE A 166 1.37 -2.30 14.19
CA ILE A 166 0.73 -3.59 14.48
C ILE A 166 1.75 -4.50 15.16
N THR A 167 1.44 -4.99 16.36
CA THR A 167 2.33 -5.95 17.05
C THR A 167 2.18 -7.35 16.43
N VAL A 168 3.29 -7.98 16.09
CA VAL A 168 3.34 -9.32 15.49
C VAL A 168 4.38 -10.19 16.21
N GLN A 169 4.05 -11.45 16.49
CA GLN A 169 5.02 -12.38 17.07
C GLN A 169 5.96 -12.90 15.98
N ALA A 170 7.26 -12.89 16.23
CA ALA A 170 8.23 -13.54 15.36
C ALA A 170 7.92 -15.05 15.24
N GLY A 171 8.05 -15.62 14.05
CA GLY A 171 7.63 -16.99 13.72
C GLY A 171 6.15 -17.13 13.35
N GLN A 172 5.31 -16.11 13.59
CA GLN A 172 3.89 -16.14 13.23
C GLN A 172 3.69 -15.83 11.74
N THR A 173 2.67 -16.46 11.14
CA THR A 173 2.15 -16.07 9.82
C THR A 173 1.09 -14.97 9.95
N VAL A 174 1.28 -13.88 9.22
CA VAL A 174 0.27 -12.82 9.00
C VAL A 174 -0.32 -12.96 7.60
N ASN A 175 -1.52 -12.44 7.36
CA ASN A 175 -2.10 -12.39 6.02
C ASN A 175 -2.21 -10.93 5.56
N ALA A 176 -1.53 -10.57 4.48
CA ALA A 176 -1.84 -9.35 3.74
C ALA A 176 -3.16 -9.56 2.99
N ILE A 177 -4.12 -8.65 3.18
CA ILE A 177 -5.46 -8.76 2.62
C ILE A 177 -5.61 -7.84 1.41
N TRP A 178 -5.67 -8.46 0.24
CA TRP A 178 -5.78 -7.80 -1.06
C TRP A 178 -7.24 -7.62 -1.48
N ARG A 179 -7.56 -6.44 -2.00
CA ARG A 179 -8.90 -6.08 -2.50
C ARG A 179 -8.78 -5.23 -3.76
N TYR A 180 -9.76 -5.34 -4.65
CA TYR A 180 -9.79 -4.57 -5.89
C TYR A 180 -9.76 -3.07 -5.62
N MET A 181 -10.58 -2.58 -4.69
CA MET A 181 -10.65 -1.18 -4.28
C MET A 181 -10.95 -1.06 -2.79
N LEU A 182 -10.78 0.13 -2.22
CA LEU A 182 -11.07 0.37 -0.80
C LEU A 182 -12.55 0.13 -0.45
N SER A 183 -13.48 0.34 -1.39
CA SER A 183 -14.91 0.08 -1.20
C SER A 183 -15.33 -1.37 -1.45
N SER A 184 -14.41 -2.28 -1.81
CA SER A 184 -14.73 -3.70 -1.98
C SER A 184 -15.17 -4.31 -0.65
N THR A 185 -16.42 -4.78 -0.60
CA THR A 185 -17.01 -5.40 0.61
C THR A 185 -16.95 -6.93 0.57
N GLY A 186 -16.79 -7.52 -0.61
CA GLY A 186 -16.68 -8.96 -0.80
C GLY A 186 -15.24 -9.49 -0.75
N SER A 187 -15.10 -10.77 -1.07
CA SER A 187 -13.82 -11.47 -1.18
C SER A 187 -13.83 -12.54 -2.27
N ALA A 188 -14.80 -12.49 -3.18
CA ALA A 188 -14.78 -13.32 -4.37
C ALA A 188 -13.60 -12.90 -5.27
N PRO A 189 -13.18 -13.73 -6.24
CA PRO A 189 -12.03 -13.42 -7.11
C PRO A 189 -12.05 -12.00 -7.71
N ASN A 190 -13.22 -11.55 -8.18
CA ASN A 190 -13.44 -10.21 -8.74
C ASN A 190 -13.36 -9.07 -7.72
N ASP A 191 -13.49 -9.36 -6.42
CA ASP A 191 -13.28 -8.40 -5.33
C ASP A 191 -11.80 -8.28 -4.92
N VAL A 192 -10.90 -9.07 -5.52
CA VAL A 192 -9.46 -9.10 -5.20
C VAL A 192 -8.62 -8.47 -6.31
N MET A 193 -8.63 -9.07 -7.50
CA MET A 193 -7.89 -8.65 -8.69
C MET A 193 -8.38 -9.46 -9.90
N ASP A 194 -8.30 -8.91 -11.12
CA ASP A 194 -8.74 -9.65 -12.31
C ASP A 194 -7.86 -10.89 -12.56
N SER A 195 -8.50 -11.98 -12.98
CA SER A 195 -7.84 -13.27 -13.21
C SER A 195 -6.72 -13.25 -14.27
N THR A 196 -6.70 -12.24 -15.15
CA THR A 196 -5.62 -12.03 -16.13
C THR A 196 -4.31 -11.61 -15.48
N HIS A 197 -4.33 -11.07 -14.26
CA HIS A 197 -3.16 -10.53 -13.55
C HIS A 197 -2.29 -11.65 -12.93
N LYS A 198 -1.83 -12.55 -13.79
CA LYS A 198 -0.93 -13.65 -13.46
C LYS A 198 0.47 -13.13 -13.19
N GLY A 199 1.06 -13.58 -12.08
CA GLY A 199 2.44 -13.28 -11.70
C GLY A 199 2.73 -13.68 -10.25
N PRO A 200 3.89 -13.28 -9.70
CA PRO A 200 4.28 -13.67 -8.35
C PRO A 200 3.60 -12.84 -7.26
N THR A 201 3.61 -13.39 -6.04
CA THR A 201 3.43 -12.64 -4.80
C THR A 201 4.76 -12.64 -4.03
N ILE A 202 5.10 -11.52 -3.41
CA ILE A 202 6.40 -11.33 -2.75
C ILE A 202 6.19 -10.51 -1.48
N ALA A 203 6.96 -10.78 -0.42
CA ALA A 203 7.00 -9.91 0.75
C ALA A 203 8.42 -9.66 1.24
N TYR A 204 8.65 -8.43 1.72
CA TYR A 204 9.92 -7.97 2.27
C TYR A 204 9.74 -7.33 3.64
N LEU A 205 10.78 -7.40 4.46
CA LEU A 205 10.91 -6.61 5.69
C LEU A 205 12.05 -5.62 5.56
N LYS A 206 11.89 -4.44 6.18
CA LYS A 206 12.96 -3.46 6.45
C LYS A 206 12.93 -3.08 7.92
N LYS A 207 14.04 -3.29 8.64
CA LYS A 207 14.16 -2.81 10.02
C LYS A 207 14.22 -1.29 10.01
N VAL A 208 13.44 -0.65 10.86
CA VAL A 208 13.39 0.82 10.97
C VAL A 208 13.43 1.25 12.43
N ASN A 209 13.77 2.51 12.68
CA ASN A 209 13.72 3.10 14.02
C ASN A 209 12.27 3.43 14.41
N ASP A 210 11.51 4.02 13.48
CA ASP A 210 10.12 4.38 13.63
C ASP A 210 9.35 4.05 12.34
N ALA A 211 8.46 3.06 12.42
CA ALA A 211 7.66 2.60 11.30
C ALA A 211 6.54 3.57 10.93
N THR A 212 6.24 4.59 11.74
CA THR A 212 5.23 5.61 11.40
C THR A 212 5.79 6.71 10.51
N SER A 213 7.12 6.88 10.45
CA SER A 213 7.78 8.00 9.75
C SER A 213 8.80 7.57 8.69
N ASP A 214 9.39 6.36 8.77
CA ASP A 214 10.33 5.89 7.74
C ASP A 214 9.63 5.72 6.40
N SER A 215 10.14 6.34 5.33
CA SER A 215 9.53 6.32 4.00
C SER A 215 9.61 4.95 3.31
N GLY A 216 10.47 4.05 3.78
CA GLY A 216 10.78 2.80 3.12
C GLY A 216 11.79 2.91 1.97
N ILE A 217 11.99 4.11 1.41
CA ILE A 217 12.92 4.33 0.29
C ILE A 217 14.36 4.01 0.72
N GLY A 218 15.12 3.40 -0.19
CA GLY A 218 16.53 3.04 0.01
C GLY A 218 16.71 1.61 0.51
N GLY A 219 17.86 1.36 1.13
CA GLY A 219 18.35 0.03 1.51
C GLY A 219 17.70 -0.58 2.75
N GLY A 220 18.09 -1.82 3.05
CA GLY A 220 17.70 -2.55 4.26
C GLY A 220 16.54 -3.52 4.07
N TRP A 221 16.04 -3.69 2.84
CA TRP A 221 14.99 -4.65 2.53
C TRP A 221 15.56 -6.06 2.38
N PHE A 222 14.92 -7.05 2.98
CA PHE A 222 15.22 -8.47 2.76
C PHE A 222 13.92 -9.24 2.51
N LYS A 223 13.95 -10.17 1.54
CA LYS A 223 12.78 -10.93 1.11
C LYS A 223 12.46 -12.02 2.14
N ILE A 224 11.21 -12.14 2.56
CA ILE A 224 10.76 -13.13 3.56
C ILE A 224 9.66 -14.07 3.05
N GLN A 225 9.07 -13.78 1.90
CA GLN A 225 8.15 -14.68 1.21
C GLN A 225 8.23 -14.44 -0.30
N GLU A 226 8.10 -15.51 -1.07
CA GLU A 226 7.87 -15.46 -2.50
C GLU A 226 7.04 -16.67 -2.96
N ASP A 227 6.14 -16.46 -3.92
CA ASP A 227 5.37 -17.51 -4.61
C ASP A 227 5.25 -17.11 -6.08
N GLY A 228 5.97 -17.83 -6.95
CA GLY A 228 6.08 -17.54 -8.38
C GLY A 228 5.12 -18.36 -9.23
N TYR A 229 5.66 -19.01 -10.27
CA TYR A 229 4.94 -19.99 -11.07
C TYR A 229 5.41 -21.40 -10.72
N ASP A 230 4.48 -22.27 -10.33
CA ASP A 230 4.81 -23.66 -9.93
C ASP A 230 4.72 -24.68 -11.07
N GLY A 231 4.59 -24.21 -12.32
CA GLY A 231 4.33 -25.06 -13.49
C GLY A 231 2.84 -25.24 -13.80
N SER A 232 1.95 -24.77 -12.92
CA SER A 232 0.50 -24.84 -13.11
C SER A 232 -0.21 -23.54 -12.77
N VAL A 233 0.10 -22.96 -11.62
CA VAL A 233 -0.62 -21.82 -11.03
C VAL A 233 0.38 -20.74 -10.61
N TRP A 234 -0.03 -19.49 -10.75
CA TRP A 234 0.73 -18.32 -10.30
C TRP A 234 0.38 -17.95 -8.87
N GLY A 235 1.34 -17.39 -8.12
CA GLY A 235 1.12 -16.85 -6.78
C GLY A 235 -0.09 -15.91 -6.69
N THR A 236 -0.25 -14.98 -7.64
CA THR A 236 -1.41 -14.07 -7.66
C THR A 236 -2.73 -14.81 -7.84
N THR A 237 -2.76 -15.88 -8.65
CA THR A 237 -3.95 -16.72 -8.83
C THR A 237 -4.37 -17.41 -7.54
N LYS A 238 -3.41 -17.80 -6.69
CA LYS A 238 -3.69 -18.38 -5.36
C LYS A 238 -4.30 -17.33 -4.43
N VAL A 239 -3.80 -16.09 -4.45
CA VAL A 239 -4.37 -14.97 -3.66
C VAL A 239 -5.77 -14.59 -4.13
N ILE A 240 -5.98 -14.46 -5.44
CA ILE A 240 -7.28 -14.15 -6.06
C ILE A 240 -8.33 -15.18 -5.65
N ASN A 241 -8.02 -16.48 -5.77
CA ASN A 241 -8.96 -17.55 -5.40
C ASN A 241 -8.98 -17.84 -3.89
N GLY A 242 -7.99 -17.34 -3.15
CA GLY A 242 -7.83 -17.49 -1.70
C GLY A 242 -8.43 -16.34 -0.89
N GLN A 243 -9.50 -15.73 -1.39
CA GLN A 243 -10.22 -14.62 -0.72
C GLN A 243 -9.34 -13.38 -0.46
N GLY A 244 -8.30 -13.18 -1.27
CA GLY A 244 -7.34 -12.10 -1.15
C GLY A 244 -6.32 -12.28 -0.02
N LYS A 245 -6.23 -13.47 0.57
CA LYS A 245 -5.24 -13.75 1.63
C LYS A 245 -3.88 -14.08 1.03
N HIS A 246 -2.89 -13.28 1.38
CA HIS A 246 -1.48 -13.50 1.06
C HIS A 246 -0.72 -13.84 2.35
N PRO A 247 -0.47 -15.12 2.64
CA PRO A 247 0.19 -15.56 3.87
C PRO A 247 1.69 -15.26 3.85
N ILE A 248 2.19 -14.65 4.92
CA ILE A 248 3.58 -14.21 5.07
C ILE A 248 4.06 -14.59 6.46
N THR A 249 5.09 -15.44 6.55
CA THR A 249 5.69 -15.84 7.84
C THR A 249 6.77 -14.86 8.26
N ILE A 250 6.62 -14.25 9.43
CA ILE A 250 7.64 -13.39 10.01
C ILE A 250 8.77 -14.28 10.54
N PRO A 251 10.04 -14.12 10.12
CA PRO A 251 11.12 -14.99 10.59
C PRO A 251 11.31 -14.92 12.12
N SER A 252 11.60 -16.04 12.77
CA SER A 252 11.81 -16.12 14.22
C SER A 252 13.22 -15.67 14.67
N CYS A 253 14.18 -15.68 13.75
CA CYS A 253 15.60 -15.42 14.00
C CYS A 253 16.01 -13.94 13.90
N ILE A 254 15.14 -13.06 13.39
CA ILE A 254 15.45 -11.62 13.24
C ILE A 254 15.39 -10.89 14.59
N ALA A 255 16.01 -9.71 14.66
CA ALA A 255 15.95 -8.86 15.84
C ALA A 255 14.52 -8.36 16.11
N PRO A 256 14.10 -8.19 17.37
CA PRO A 256 12.81 -7.58 17.68
C PRO A 256 12.82 -6.06 17.37
N GLY A 257 11.63 -5.46 17.39
CA GLY A 257 11.41 -4.02 17.21
C GLY A 257 10.62 -3.68 15.94
N GLN A 258 10.66 -2.41 15.54
CA GLN A 258 9.84 -1.92 14.43
C GLN A 258 10.39 -2.27 13.04
N TYR A 259 9.50 -2.62 12.13
CA TYR A 259 9.77 -2.92 10.72
C TYR A 259 8.69 -2.33 9.81
N LEU A 260 9.04 -2.09 8.56
CA LEU A 260 8.09 -2.02 7.46
C LEU A 260 7.96 -3.40 6.82
N LEU A 261 6.73 -3.85 6.59
CA LEU A 261 6.38 -5.04 5.82
C LEU A 261 5.82 -4.60 4.48
N ARG A 262 6.58 -4.80 3.40
CA ARG A 262 6.17 -4.54 2.02
C ARG A 262 5.63 -5.83 1.42
N ALA A 263 4.33 -5.91 1.20
CA ALA A 263 3.70 -7.02 0.47
C ALA A 263 3.42 -6.57 -0.96
N GLU A 264 3.66 -7.46 -1.93
CA GLU A 264 3.60 -7.14 -3.35
C GLU A 264 2.94 -8.25 -4.17
N MET A 265 2.15 -7.83 -5.15
CA MET A 265 1.74 -8.64 -6.29
C MET A 265 2.29 -8.00 -7.57
N ILE A 266 2.85 -8.80 -8.46
CA ILE A 266 3.31 -8.33 -9.76
C ILE A 266 2.43 -8.98 -10.83
N ALA A 267 1.76 -8.19 -11.66
CA ALA A 267 0.99 -8.69 -12.79
C ALA A 267 1.82 -8.61 -14.08
N LEU A 268 1.90 -9.73 -14.80
CA LEU A 268 2.80 -9.92 -15.94
C LEU A 268 2.08 -10.04 -17.29
N HIS A 269 0.77 -9.81 -17.32
CA HIS A 269 -0.03 -9.96 -18.54
C HIS A 269 0.38 -9.00 -19.66
N GLY A 270 0.92 -7.82 -19.32
CA GLY A 270 1.48 -6.83 -20.25
C GLY A 270 3.01 -6.81 -20.30
N ALA A 271 3.71 -7.73 -19.64
CA ALA A 271 5.15 -7.65 -19.38
C ALA A 271 6.06 -8.04 -20.55
N GLY A 272 5.53 -8.23 -21.77
CA GLY A 272 6.31 -8.61 -22.94
C GLY A 272 7.42 -7.61 -23.29
N ASN A 273 7.24 -6.35 -22.89
CA ASN A 273 8.26 -5.30 -22.93
C ASN A 273 8.31 -4.54 -21.60
N TYR A 274 9.36 -3.75 -21.41
CA TYR A 274 9.50 -2.85 -20.27
C TYR A 274 9.49 -1.38 -20.75
N PRO A 275 8.70 -0.48 -20.11
CA PRO A 275 7.73 -0.77 -19.05
C PRO A 275 6.56 -1.64 -19.55
N GLY A 276 5.91 -2.36 -18.63
CA GLY A 276 4.79 -3.26 -18.96
C GLY A 276 4.41 -4.24 -17.85
N ALA A 277 5.35 -4.66 -17.01
CA ALA A 277 5.02 -5.32 -15.74
C ALA A 277 4.39 -4.32 -14.77
N GLN A 278 3.36 -4.76 -14.06
CA GLN A 278 2.56 -3.93 -13.17
C GLN A 278 2.79 -4.35 -11.72
N PHE A 279 3.34 -3.44 -10.91
CA PHE A 279 3.74 -3.72 -9.54
C PHE A 279 2.73 -3.06 -8.57
N TYR A 280 2.10 -3.87 -7.73
CA TYR A 280 1.17 -3.43 -6.69
C TYR A 280 1.79 -3.74 -5.35
N MET A 281 2.12 -2.72 -4.56
CA MET A 281 2.71 -2.91 -3.24
C MET A 281 2.22 -1.86 -2.24
N GLU A 282 1.99 -2.29 -1.01
CA GLU A 282 1.77 -1.39 0.12
C GLU A 282 2.66 -1.80 1.30
N CYS A 283 2.91 -0.85 2.19
CA CYS A 283 3.72 -1.08 3.38
C CYS A 283 2.87 -1.05 4.65
N ALA A 284 2.95 -2.14 5.41
CA ALA A 284 2.44 -2.22 6.77
C ALA A 284 3.51 -1.83 7.80
N GLN A 285 3.08 -1.19 8.87
CA GLN A 285 3.90 -0.75 9.99
C GLN A 285 3.76 -1.80 11.09
N ILE A 286 4.82 -2.54 11.39
CA ILE A 286 4.77 -3.63 12.36
C ILE A 286 5.81 -3.46 13.47
N ASN A 287 5.49 -3.96 14.66
CA ASN A 287 6.42 -4.14 15.77
C ASN A 287 6.57 -5.64 16.02
N VAL A 288 7.72 -6.18 15.65
CA VAL A 288 8.05 -7.60 15.84
C VAL A 288 8.49 -7.82 17.27
N VAL A 289 7.79 -8.69 17.99
CA VAL A 289 8.14 -9.12 19.35
C VAL A 289 8.56 -10.59 19.35
N GLY A 290 9.36 -11.00 20.34
CA GLY A 290 9.80 -12.40 20.46
C GLY A 290 10.85 -12.87 19.43
N GLY A 291 11.34 -11.99 18.56
CA GLY A 291 12.46 -12.30 17.66
C GLY A 291 13.75 -12.56 18.44
N SER A 292 14.47 -13.64 18.11
CA SER A 292 15.68 -14.02 18.86
C SER A 292 16.90 -13.16 18.55
N GLY A 293 16.91 -12.44 17.42
CA GLY A 293 18.09 -11.69 16.95
C GLY A 293 19.31 -12.56 16.64
N SER A 294 19.14 -13.86 16.48
CA SER A 294 20.21 -14.83 16.22
C SER A 294 20.78 -14.75 14.80
N LYS A 295 20.04 -14.15 13.86
CA LYS A 295 20.48 -13.98 12.46
C LYS A 295 20.14 -12.59 11.96
N THR A 296 21.16 -11.90 11.44
CA THR A 296 21.02 -10.62 10.76
C THR A 296 20.97 -10.88 9.24
N PRO A 297 19.92 -10.44 8.51
CA PRO A 297 19.91 -10.50 7.06
C PRO A 297 21.09 -9.73 6.48
N THR A 298 21.98 -10.40 5.73
CA THR A 298 23.14 -9.79 5.09
C THR A 298 22.86 -9.33 3.66
N ASP A 299 22.01 -10.06 2.95
CA ASP A 299 21.68 -9.83 1.54
C ASP A 299 20.52 -8.85 1.42
N THR A 300 20.68 -7.66 2.03
CA THR A 300 19.69 -6.59 1.92
C THR A 300 19.83 -5.82 0.61
N VAL A 301 18.71 -5.32 0.11
CA VAL A 301 18.62 -4.57 -1.15
C VAL A 301 17.92 -3.24 -0.94
N SER A 302 17.93 -2.40 -1.98
CA SER A 302 17.26 -1.10 -2.00
C SER A 302 16.01 -1.11 -2.87
N PHE A 303 14.97 -0.40 -2.44
CA PHE A 303 13.87 0.01 -3.32
C PHE A 303 13.86 1.55 -3.44
N PRO A 304 14.04 2.11 -4.66
CA PRO A 304 14.35 1.43 -5.92
C PRO A 304 15.77 0.81 -5.94
N GLY A 305 16.01 -0.13 -6.87
CA GLY A 305 17.32 -0.74 -7.13
C GLY A 305 17.34 -2.27 -7.17
N ALA A 306 16.49 -2.94 -6.39
CA ALA A 306 16.43 -4.41 -6.33
C ALA A 306 15.87 -5.03 -7.62
N TYR A 307 15.03 -4.28 -8.35
CA TYR A 307 14.44 -4.69 -9.62
C TYR A 307 15.05 -3.89 -10.77
N LYS A 308 15.19 -4.55 -11.91
CA LYS A 308 15.61 -3.93 -13.18
C LYS A 308 14.55 -4.22 -14.24
N GLY A 309 14.34 -3.27 -15.14
CA GLY A 309 13.45 -3.46 -16.29
C GLY A 309 13.90 -4.58 -17.24
N THR A 310 15.13 -5.06 -17.12
CA THR A 310 15.69 -6.18 -17.88
C THR A 310 15.68 -7.51 -17.12
N ASP A 311 15.19 -7.54 -15.87
CA ASP A 311 15.15 -8.80 -15.12
C ASP A 311 14.22 -9.79 -15.83
N PRO A 312 14.59 -11.09 -15.91
CA PRO A 312 13.80 -12.10 -16.63
C PRO A 312 12.42 -12.34 -16.00
N GLY A 313 12.24 -11.94 -14.74
CA GLY A 313 10.95 -11.95 -14.05
C GLY A 313 10.10 -10.68 -14.25
N VAL A 314 10.67 -9.64 -14.88
CA VAL A 314 10.05 -8.33 -15.10
C VAL A 314 9.72 -8.11 -16.59
N LYS A 315 10.63 -8.48 -17.49
CA LYS A 315 10.41 -8.38 -18.95
C LYS A 315 10.32 -9.78 -19.55
N LEU A 316 9.10 -10.27 -19.74
CA LEU A 316 8.79 -11.56 -20.34
C LEU A 316 7.36 -11.61 -20.91
N SER A 317 7.18 -12.40 -21.96
CA SER A 317 5.85 -12.83 -22.40
C SER A 317 5.45 -14.07 -21.61
N ILE A 318 4.33 -14.01 -20.87
CA ILE A 318 3.83 -15.19 -20.14
C ILE A 318 2.98 -16.13 -21.00
N TYR A 319 2.67 -15.74 -22.23
CA TYR A 319 1.77 -16.46 -23.13
C TYR A 319 2.51 -17.22 -24.24
N TRP A 320 3.57 -16.63 -24.80
CA TRP A 320 4.28 -17.21 -25.93
C TRP A 320 5.78 -16.87 -25.91
N PRO A 321 6.67 -17.89 -25.86
CA PRO A 321 6.35 -19.28 -25.53
C PRO A 321 5.77 -19.39 -24.11
N PRO A 322 4.95 -20.42 -23.79
CA PRO A 322 4.46 -20.62 -22.42
C PRO A 322 5.62 -20.70 -21.43
N VAL A 323 5.49 -20.01 -20.30
CA VAL A 323 6.52 -20.01 -19.24
C VAL A 323 6.58 -21.40 -18.60
N THR A 324 7.78 -21.97 -18.54
CA THR A 324 8.05 -23.24 -17.86
C THR A 324 8.88 -23.05 -16.59
N ASN A 325 9.68 -21.98 -16.53
CA ASN A 325 10.47 -21.60 -15.37
C ASN A 325 10.38 -20.09 -15.20
N TYR A 326 9.87 -19.63 -14.05
CA TYR A 326 9.78 -18.22 -13.71
C TYR A 326 10.82 -17.85 -12.67
N VAL A 327 11.63 -16.83 -12.95
CA VAL A 327 12.62 -16.29 -12.01
C VAL A 327 12.00 -15.09 -11.31
N ILE A 328 11.69 -15.24 -10.03
CA ILE A 328 11.11 -14.17 -9.21
C ILE A 328 12.16 -13.04 -9.06
N PRO A 329 11.82 -11.77 -9.31
CA PRO A 329 12.77 -10.67 -9.20
C PRO A 329 13.21 -10.41 -7.75
N GLY A 330 14.32 -9.69 -7.60
CA GLY A 330 14.89 -9.32 -6.30
C GLY A 330 15.87 -10.35 -5.72
N PRO A 331 16.28 -10.17 -4.44
CA PRO A 331 17.25 -11.04 -3.78
C PRO A 331 16.68 -12.43 -3.50
N LYS A 332 17.54 -13.35 -3.05
CA LYS A 332 17.12 -14.65 -2.55
C LYS A 332 16.24 -14.50 -1.30
N LEU A 333 15.36 -15.48 -1.09
CA LEU A 333 14.56 -15.60 0.11
C LEU A 333 15.46 -15.73 1.36
N PHE A 334 15.24 -14.89 2.36
CA PHE A 334 15.87 -15.02 3.67
C PHE A 334 15.26 -16.19 4.44
N THR A 335 16.13 -17.00 5.02
CA THR A 335 15.74 -18.12 5.89
C THR A 335 16.42 -17.95 7.24
N CYS A 336 15.75 -18.39 8.30
CA CYS A 336 16.47 -18.85 9.50
C CYS A 336 17.22 -20.12 9.09
#